data_AF-A0A2K5M0S4-F1
#
_entry.id   AF-A0A2K5M0S4-F1
#
_cell.length_a   1.000
_cell.length_b   1.000
_cell.length_c   1.000
_cell.angle_alpha   90.00
_cell.angle_beta   90.00
_cell.angle_gamma   90.00
#
_symmetry.space_group_name_H-M   'P 1'
#
loop_
_entity.id
_entity.type
_entity.pdbx_description
1 polymer ?
#
loop_
_entity_poly.entity_id
_entity_poly.type
_entity_poly.pdbx_seq_one_letter_code
_entity_poly.pdbx_strand_id
1 'polypeptide(L)'
;MECKIEGKEKYQHSLHLLNKIKNMKELAEMIDVVLIAEGEKFPCHRLVLAAFSPYFKAMFTCGLLECNQREVVLYDITAESVSVLLNYMYNAALEINNANVQTVAMAAYFMQMEEVFSVCQKYMMDHMDASNCLGIYYFAKQIGAEDLSDQSKKYLYQHFAEVSLHEEILEIEVHQFLTLIKSDDLNISREESILDLVLRWVNHNKELRAEHLVELLKQVRLELVNPSFLRQALRRNTMLLCDADCVDIIQNAFKAIKTPQQHSLNLRYGMETTSLLLCIGNNSSGIRSRHRSYGDASFCYDPVSRKTYFISSPKYGEGLGTVCTGVVMENNTIIVAGEASASKLSRQKNKNVEIYRYHDRGNQFWEKLCTAEFRELYALGSIHNDLYVIGGQMKIKNQYLITNCVDKYSVERDNWKRVSPLPLQLACHAVVTLNNKLYVIGGWTPQMDLPDEEPDRLSNKLLQYDPSQDQWSVRASMKYSKYRFSTAVVNSEIYVLGPGFRPAGTPAGQTGDGMEKRQGKDGPRV
;
A
#
# COMPACT_ATOMS: atom_id res chain seq x y z
N MET A 1 23.03 -38.95 -26.59
CA MET A 1 23.82 -37.74 -26.92
C MET A 1 23.48 -37.19 -28.30
N GLU A 2 23.04 -38.01 -29.27
CA GLU A 2 22.66 -37.59 -30.63
C GLU A 2 21.50 -36.58 -30.69
N CYS A 3 20.48 -36.72 -29.83
CA CYS A 3 19.33 -35.82 -29.81
C CYS A 3 19.67 -34.36 -29.43
N LYS A 4 20.80 -34.10 -28.75
CA LYS A 4 21.29 -32.73 -28.44
C LYS A 4 22.11 -32.13 -29.59
N ILE A 5 22.64 -32.96 -30.50
CA ILE A 5 23.48 -32.52 -31.63
C ILE A 5 22.57 -32.09 -32.80
N GLU A 6 21.52 -32.85 -33.10
CA GLU A 6 20.53 -32.50 -34.13
C GLU A 6 19.84 -31.14 -33.85
N GLY A 7 19.58 -30.82 -32.57
CA GLY A 7 19.00 -29.53 -32.18
C GLY A 7 19.90 -28.34 -32.51
N LYS A 8 21.23 -28.50 -32.44
CA LYS A 8 22.20 -27.44 -32.78
C LYS A 8 22.30 -27.21 -34.29
N GLU A 9 22.30 -28.28 -35.08
CA GLU A 9 22.37 -28.18 -36.55
C GLU A 9 21.11 -27.53 -37.13
N LYS A 10 19.93 -27.91 -36.64
CA LYS A 10 18.66 -27.27 -37.03
C LYS A 10 18.62 -25.79 -36.65
N TYR A 11 19.12 -25.43 -35.47
CA TYR A 11 19.21 -24.04 -35.01
C TYR A 11 20.14 -23.19 -35.89
N GLN A 12 21.31 -23.72 -36.26
CA GLN A 12 22.22 -23.03 -37.19
C GLN A 12 21.62 -22.89 -38.59
N HIS A 13 20.92 -23.92 -39.07
CA HIS A 13 20.22 -23.86 -40.35
C HIS A 13 19.13 -22.79 -40.37
N SER A 14 18.29 -22.69 -39.32
CA SER A 14 17.23 -21.67 -39.23
C SER A 14 17.79 -20.25 -39.19
N LEU A 15 18.90 -20.02 -38.47
CA LEU A 15 19.57 -18.72 -38.46
C LEU A 15 20.15 -18.35 -39.83
N HIS A 16 20.76 -19.31 -40.52
CA HIS A 16 21.30 -19.08 -41.87
C HIS A 16 20.20 -18.77 -42.88
N LEU A 17 19.06 -19.46 -42.77
CA LEU A 17 17.88 -19.19 -43.59
C LEU A 17 17.33 -17.78 -43.33
N LEU A 18 17.16 -17.38 -42.07
CA LEU A 18 16.68 -16.05 -41.71
C LEU A 18 17.61 -14.94 -42.25
N ASN A 19 18.93 -15.11 -42.08
CA ASN A 19 19.92 -14.17 -42.61
C ASN A 19 19.87 -14.05 -44.14
N LYS A 20 19.65 -15.17 -44.85
CA LYS A 20 19.50 -15.14 -46.32
C LYS A 20 18.23 -14.40 -46.75
N ILE A 21 17.10 -14.67 -46.10
CA ILE A 21 15.81 -14.01 -46.39
C ILE A 21 15.91 -12.51 -46.10
N LYS A 22 16.60 -12.13 -45.02
CA LYS A 22 16.91 -10.73 -44.71
C LYS A 22 17.70 -10.06 -45.83
N ASN A 23 18.79 -10.67 -46.30
CA ASN A 23 19.57 -10.10 -47.39
C ASN A 23 18.75 -9.93 -48.68
N MET A 24 17.88 -10.89 -49.00
CA MET A 24 16.96 -10.78 -50.16
C MET A 24 15.99 -9.60 -49.99
N LYS A 25 15.49 -9.36 -48.78
CA LYS A 25 14.62 -8.23 -48.45
C LYS A 25 15.33 -6.88 -48.59
N GLU A 26 16.60 -6.79 -48.20
CA GLU A 26 17.44 -5.58 -48.32
C GLU A 26 17.82 -5.28 -49.77
N LEU A 27 18.12 -6.31 -50.57
CA LEU A 27 18.45 -6.20 -52.00
C LEU A 27 17.21 -6.07 -52.90
N ALA A 28 16.01 -6.10 -52.32
CA ALA A 28 14.74 -6.08 -53.04
C ALA A 28 14.59 -7.20 -54.09
N GLU A 29 15.17 -8.37 -53.81
CA GLU A 29 15.08 -9.55 -54.67
C GLU A 29 13.79 -10.34 -54.34
N MET A 30 13.13 -10.89 -55.36
CA MET A 30 11.97 -11.80 -55.22
C MET A 30 10.75 -11.21 -54.46
N ILE A 31 10.61 -9.87 -54.39
CA ILE A 31 9.43 -9.21 -53.82
C ILE A 31 8.19 -9.47 -54.69
N ASP A 32 7.19 -10.11 -54.09
CA ASP A 32 5.94 -10.53 -54.73
C ASP A 32 4.70 -9.76 -54.20
N VAL A 33 4.84 -8.96 -53.14
CA VAL A 33 3.78 -8.10 -52.59
C VAL A 33 4.31 -6.79 -52.02
N VAL A 34 3.50 -5.74 -52.03
CA VAL A 34 3.76 -4.45 -51.40
C VAL A 34 2.59 -4.10 -50.49
N LEU A 35 2.85 -3.96 -49.19
CA LEU A 35 1.85 -3.47 -48.24
C LEU A 35 1.83 -1.94 -48.29
N ILE A 36 0.64 -1.34 -48.23
CA ILE A 36 0.46 0.11 -48.19
C ILE A 36 -0.25 0.46 -46.90
N ALA A 37 0.37 1.25 -46.03
CA ALA A 37 -0.20 1.75 -44.79
C ALA A 37 0.06 3.27 -44.70
N GLU A 38 -0.98 4.06 -44.45
CA GLU A 38 -0.91 5.55 -44.39
C GLU A 38 -0.19 6.20 -45.61
N GLY A 39 -0.22 5.54 -46.77
CA GLY A 39 0.45 6.00 -48.00
C GLY A 39 1.91 5.57 -48.13
N GLU A 40 2.52 4.97 -47.10
CA GLU A 40 3.86 4.39 -47.18
C GLU A 40 3.83 2.98 -47.80
N LYS A 41 4.83 2.67 -48.63
CA LYS A 41 4.94 1.40 -49.35
C LYS A 41 6.00 0.49 -48.73
N PHE A 42 5.59 -0.71 -48.34
CA PHE A 42 6.44 -1.73 -47.73
C PHE A 42 6.54 -2.96 -48.65
N PRO A 43 7.58 -3.06 -49.50
CA PRO A 43 7.78 -4.22 -50.35
C PRO A 43 8.18 -5.44 -49.51
N CYS A 44 7.53 -6.60 -49.66
CA CYS A 44 7.77 -7.77 -48.82
C CYS A 44 7.46 -9.09 -49.56
N HIS A 45 7.63 -10.21 -48.85
CA HIS A 45 7.46 -11.55 -49.40
C HIS A 45 6.19 -12.21 -48.84
N ARG A 46 5.27 -12.64 -49.71
CA ARG A 46 4.00 -13.31 -49.32
C ARG A 46 4.24 -14.52 -48.45
N LEU A 47 5.28 -15.31 -48.74
CA LEU A 47 5.64 -16.50 -47.96
C LEU A 47 6.00 -16.15 -46.51
N VAL A 48 6.76 -15.07 -46.30
CA VAL A 48 7.16 -14.63 -44.95
C VAL A 48 5.94 -14.12 -44.19
N LEU A 49 5.13 -13.25 -44.81
CA LEU A 49 3.88 -12.76 -44.21
C LEU A 49 2.95 -13.92 -43.82
N ALA A 50 2.72 -14.87 -44.72
CA ALA A 50 1.85 -16.02 -44.47
C ALA A 50 2.41 -17.02 -43.43
N ALA A 51 3.72 -17.05 -43.22
CA ALA A 51 4.34 -17.89 -42.19
C ALA A 51 4.10 -17.35 -40.78
N PHE A 52 4.12 -16.02 -40.62
CA PHE A 52 4.00 -15.36 -39.31
C PHE A 52 2.57 -14.88 -39.00
N SER A 53 1.72 -14.70 -40.01
CA SER A 53 0.37 -14.15 -39.85
C SER A 53 -0.66 -15.06 -40.55
N PRO A 54 -1.57 -15.69 -39.77
CA PRO A 54 -2.70 -16.44 -40.32
C PRO A 54 -3.62 -15.56 -41.18
N TYR A 55 -3.75 -14.26 -40.87
CA TYR A 55 -4.49 -13.29 -41.67
C TYR A 55 -3.96 -13.23 -43.11
N PHE A 56 -2.65 -13.01 -43.28
CA PHE A 56 -2.04 -12.98 -44.62
C PHE A 56 -2.05 -14.34 -45.30
N LYS A 57 -1.90 -15.43 -44.53
CA LYS A 57 -2.02 -16.79 -45.06
C LYS A 57 -3.40 -17.01 -45.68
N ALA A 58 -4.48 -16.68 -44.97
CA ALA A 58 -5.84 -16.76 -45.50
C ALA A 58 -6.01 -15.86 -46.74
N MET A 59 -5.60 -14.58 -46.65
CA MET A 59 -5.69 -13.62 -47.76
C MET A 59 -5.04 -14.13 -49.06
N PHE A 60 -3.88 -14.79 -48.98
CA PHE A 60 -3.15 -15.26 -50.16
C PHE A 60 -3.56 -16.66 -50.63
N THR A 61 -4.36 -17.40 -49.86
CA THR A 61 -4.76 -18.79 -50.18
C THR A 61 -6.24 -18.97 -50.46
N CYS A 62 -7.10 -18.02 -50.06
CA CYS A 62 -8.55 -18.15 -50.15
C CYS A 62 -9.15 -17.87 -51.55
N GLY A 63 -8.33 -17.64 -52.58
CA GLY A 63 -8.79 -17.48 -53.98
C GLY A 63 -9.59 -16.20 -54.26
N LEU A 64 -9.57 -15.23 -53.35
CA LEU A 64 -10.18 -13.90 -53.54
C LEU A 64 -9.30 -12.99 -54.42
N LEU A 65 -9.80 -11.80 -54.79
CA LEU A 65 -9.09 -10.87 -55.70
C LEU A 65 -7.70 -10.49 -55.19
N GLU A 66 -7.55 -10.39 -53.88
CA GLU A 66 -6.33 -10.06 -53.13
C GLU A 66 -5.22 -11.11 -53.35
N CYS A 67 -5.58 -12.35 -53.71
CA CYS A 67 -4.61 -13.39 -54.07
C CYS A 67 -3.76 -12.98 -55.28
N ASN A 68 -4.31 -12.20 -56.22
CA ASN A 68 -3.62 -11.78 -57.44
C ASN A 68 -3.12 -10.32 -57.40
N GLN A 69 -3.43 -9.58 -56.34
CA GLN A 69 -3.01 -8.17 -56.21
C GLN A 69 -1.56 -8.06 -55.74
N ARG A 70 -0.77 -7.24 -56.43
CA ARG A 70 0.62 -6.96 -56.04
C ARG A 70 0.70 -5.93 -54.91
N GLU A 71 -0.29 -5.05 -54.78
CA GLU A 71 -0.37 -4.04 -53.73
C GLU A 71 -1.57 -4.34 -52.83
N VAL A 72 -1.35 -4.38 -51.51
CA VAL A 72 -2.39 -4.63 -50.49
C VAL A 72 -2.44 -3.43 -49.56
N VAL A 73 -3.59 -2.76 -49.51
CA VAL A 73 -3.80 -1.59 -48.64
C VAL A 73 -4.30 -2.07 -47.28
N LEU A 74 -3.58 -1.68 -46.22
CA LEU A 74 -3.95 -1.92 -44.83
C LEU A 74 -4.66 -0.66 -44.31
N TYR A 75 -5.95 -0.80 -44.02
CA TYR A 75 -6.75 0.25 -43.40
C TYR A 75 -6.61 0.18 -41.87
N ASP A 76 -6.67 1.33 -41.20
CA ASP A 76 -6.65 1.47 -39.74
C ASP A 76 -5.39 0.91 -39.03
N ILE A 77 -4.28 0.79 -39.76
CA ILE A 77 -2.97 0.39 -39.22
C ILE A 77 -1.94 1.47 -39.57
N THR A 78 -1.22 1.94 -38.55
CA THR A 78 -0.17 2.96 -38.74
C THR A 78 1.03 2.40 -39.50
N ALA A 79 1.69 3.24 -40.29
CA ALA A 79 2.89 2.85 -41.04
C ALA A 79 4.03 2.40 -40.08
N GLU A 80 4.16 3.06 -38.93
CA GLU A 80 5.13 2.69 -37.89
C GLU A 80 4.87 1.27 -37.37
N SER A 81 3.62 0.92 -37.03
CA SER A 81 3.27 -0.43 -36.56
C SER A 81 3.61 -1.51 -37.59
N VAL A 82 3.33 -1.26 -38.87
CA VAL A 82 3.69 -2.20 -39.95
C VAL A 82 5.20 -2.35 -40.05
N SER A 83 5.96 -1.26 -39.96
CA SER A 83 7.42 -1.28 -39.97
C SER A 83 7.98 -2.13 -38.82
N VAL A 84 7.47 -1.94 -37.59
CA VAL A 84 7.90 -2.70 -36.40
C VAL A 84 7.56 -4.20 -36.55
N LEU A 85 6.37 -4.54 -37.05
CA LEU A 85 5.98 -5.94 -37.28
C LEU A 85 6.81 -6.59 -38.39
N LEU A 86 7.10 -5.88 -39.47
CA LEU A 86 7.99 -6.38 -40.52
C LEU A 86 9.42 -6.55 -40.01
N ASN A 87 9.92 -5.61 -39.20
CA ASN A 87 11.22 -5.74 -38.55
C ASN A 87 11.27 -7.01 -37.69
N TYR A 88 10.21 -7.30 -36.95
CA TYR A 88 10.09 -8.55 -36.20
C TYR A 88 10.10 -9.79 -37.11
N MET A 89 9.34 -9.81 -38.21
CA MET A 89 9.29 -10.95 -39.14
C MET A 89 10.63 -11.27 -39.80
N TYR A 90 11.44 -10.25 -40.12
CA TYR A 90 12.72 -10.43 -40.83
C TYR A 90 13.95 -10.46 -39.93
N ASN A 91 13.92 -9.75 -38.79
CA ASN A 91 15.07 -9.61 -37.88
C ASN A 91 14.88 -10.30 -36.52
N ALA A 92 13.68 -10.85 -36.23
CA ALA A 92 13.31 -11.38 -34.92
C ALA A 92 13.51 -10.37 -33.76
N ALA A 93 13.48 -9.07 -34.08
CA ALA A 93 13.64 -7.97 -33.13
C ALA A 93 12.34 -7.16 -33.10
N LEU A 94 11.76 -7.03 -31.91
CA LEU A 94 10.52 -6.30 -31.66
C LEU A 94 10.81 -5.09 -30.80
N GLU A 95 10.80 -3.90 -31.41
CA GLU A 95 11.14 -2.63 -30.76
C GLU A 95 9.86 -1.93 -30.28
N ILE A 96 9.52 -2.15 -29.01
CA ILE A 96 8.31 -1.59 -28.38
C ILE A 96 8.69 -0.51 -27.37
N ASN A 97 7.90 0.56 -27.34
CA ASN A 97 7.95 1.65 -26.38
C ASN A 97 6.52 2.02 -25.91
N ASN A 98 6.38 2.89 -24.91
CA ASN A 98 5.08 3.29 -24.36
C ASN A 98 4.16 4.01 -25.38
N ALA A 99 4.72 4.63 -26.42
CA ALA A 99 3.94 5.36 -27.43
C ALA A 99 3.41 4.43 -28.54
N ASN A 100 4.17 3.40 -28.91
CA ASN A 100 3.83 2.51 -30.02
C ASN A 100 3.22 1.16 -29.58
N VAL A 101 3.33 0.79 -28.30
CA VAL A 101 2.86 -0.54 -27.83
C VAL A 101 1.38 -0.78 -28.12
N GLN A 102 0.52 0.23 -27.96
CA GLN A 102 -0.90 0.11 -28.21
C GLN A 102 -1.21 -0.08 -29.70
N THR A 103 -0.58 0.72 -30.57
CA THR A 103 -0.78 0.64 -32.03
C THR A 103 -0.22 -0.66 -32.61
N VAL A 104 0.97 -1.08 -32.15
CA VAL A 104 1.58 -2.37 -32.51
C VAL A 104 0.73 -3.54 -32.02
N ALA A 105 0.19 -3.48 -30.80
CA ALA A 105 -0.70 -4.51 -30.27
C ALA A 105 -2.01 -4.62 -31.08
N MET A 106 -2.63 -3.51 -31.49
CA MET A 106 -3.79 -3.56 -32.39
C MET A 106 -3.43 -4.19 -33.74
N ALA A 107 -2.33 -3.77 -34.34
CA ALA A 107 -1.86 -4.31 -35.61
C ALA A 107 -1.60 -5.82 -35.51
N ALA A 108 -0.93 -6.27 -34.44
CA ALA A 108 -0.69 -7.67 -34.16
C ALA A 108 -1.99 -8.46 -33.96
N TYR A 109 -2.97 -7.89 -33.24
CA TYR A 109 -4.29 -8.49 -33.04
C TYR A 109 -5.02 -8.67 -34.39
N PHE A 110 -5.10 -7.61 -35.21
CA PHE A 110 -5.73 -7.67 -36.54
C PHE A 110 -5.03 -8.65 -37.48
N MET A 111 -3.70 -8.67 -37.48
CA MET A 111 -2.90 -9.60 -38.27
C MET A 111 -2.83 -11.02 -37.68
N GLN A 112 -3.51 -11.28 -36.56
CA GLN A 112 -3.55 -12.58 -35.86
C GLN A 112 -2.15 -13.09 -35.44
N MET A 113 -1.28 -12.19 -35.01
CA MET A 113 0.06 -12.49 -34.50
C MET A 113 0.04 -12.62 -32.98
N GLU A 114 -0.44 -13.77 -32.48
CA GLU A 114 -0.68 -14.02 -31.04
C GLU A 114 0.58 -13.87 -30.17
N GLU A 115 1.74 -14.32 -30.65
CA GLU A 115 3.02 -14.20 -29.92
C GLU A 115 3.41 -12.74 -29.71
N VAL A 116 3.29 -11.91 -30.76
CA VAL A 116 3.61 -10.47 -30.68
C VAL A 116 2.61 -9.76 -29.78
N PHE A 117 1.32 -10.09 -29.91
CA PHE A 117 0.28 -9.53 -29.05
C PHE A 117 0.52 -9.84 -27.57
N SER A 118 0.88 -11.09 -27.25
CA SER A 118 1.19 -11.52 -25.89
C SER A 118 2.41 -10.80 -25.30
N VAL A 119 3.44 -10.55 -26.12
CA VAL A 119 4.61 -9.74 -25.72
C VAL A 119 4.21 -8.29 -25.43
N CYS A 120 3.34 -7.70 -26.26
CA CYS A 120 2.84 -6.34 -26.03
C CYS A 120 2.00 -6.25 -24.75
N GLN A 121 1.13 -7.23 -24.49
CA GLN A 121 0.35 -7.33 -23.24
C GLN A 121 1.27 -7.37 -22.02
N LYS A 122 2.29 -8.23 -22.05
CA LYS A 122 3.27 -8.33 -20.97
C LYS A 122 4.03 -7.02 -20.77
N TYR A 123 4.45 -6.36 -21.85
CA TYR A 123 5.13 -5.08 -21.78
C TYR A 123 4.26 -4.01 -21.11
N MET A 124 2.97 -3.92 -21.49
CA MET A 124 2.00 -3.01 -20.87
C MET A 124 1.76 -3.32 -19.39
N MET A 125 1.78 -4.59 -18.99
CA MET A 125 1.66 -4.98 -17.58
C MET A 125 2.89 -4.60 -16.77
N ASP A 126 4.09 -4.78 -17.33
CA ASP A 126 5.36 -4.50 -16.64
C ASP A 126 5.64 -2.99 -16.52
N HIS A 127 5.10 -2.17 -17.42
CA HIS A 127 5.31 -0.71 -17.48
C HIS A 127 4.04 0.10 -17.17
N MET A 128 3.09 -0.48 -16.43
CA MET A 128 1.88 0.22 -16.02
C MET A 128 2.17 1.25 -14.91
N ASP A 129 1.69 2.48 -15.10
CA ASP A 129 1.86 3.58 -14.16
C ASP A 129 0.59 4.46 -14.06
N ALA A 130 0.54 5.36 -13.08
CA ALA A 130 -0.63 6.21 -12.81
C ALA A 130 -1.03 7.13 -13.99
N SER A 131 -0.10 7.44 -14.90
CA SER A 131 -0.34 8.29 -16.06
C SER A 131 -0.77 7.56 -17.33
N ASN A 132 -0.69 6.21 -17.35
CA ASN A 132 -1.01 5.39 -18.52
C ASN A 132 -2.06 4.29 -18.26
N CYS A 133 -2.33 3.97 -16.98
CA CYS A 133 -3.14 2.81 -16.60
C CYS A 133 -4.58 2.90 -17.14
N LEU A 134 -5.08 4.12 -17.29
CA LEU A 134 -6.44 4.39 -17.74
C LEU A 134 -6.58 4.12 -19.24
N GLY A 135 -5.65 4.59 -20.06
CA GLY A 135 -5.58 4.28 -21.48
C GLY A 135 -5.42 2.79 -21.72
N ILE A 136 -4.51 2.12 -20.99
CA ILE A 136 -4.32 0.66 -21.09
C ILE A 136 -5.61 -0.08 -20.72
N TYR A 137 -6.34 0.36 -19.69
CA TYR A 137 -7.60 -0.25 -19.28
C TYR A 137 -8.67 -0.20 -20.39
N TYR A 138 -8.93 0.98 -20.96
CA TYR A 138 -9.93 1.12 -22.01
C TYR A 138 -9.50 0.46 -23.32
N PHE A 139 -8.21 0.52 -23.65
CA PHE A 139 -7.61 -0.22 -24.76
C PHE A 139 -7.85 -1.73 -24.63
N ALA A 140 -7.52 -2.32 -23.48
CA ALA A 140 -7.71 -3.74 -23.23
C ALA A 140 -9.18 -4.13 -23.30
N LYS A 141 -10.08 -3.27 -22.79
CA LYS A 141 -11.53 -3.48 -22.86
C LYS A 141 -12.05 -3.42 -24.30
N GLN A 142 -11.50 -2.56 -25.16
CA GLN A 142 -11.89 -2.44 -26.56
C GLN A 142 -11.48 -3.65 -27.40
N ILE A 143 -10.28 -4.20 -27.15
CA ILE A 143 -9.77 -5.39 -27.86
C ILE A 143 -10.36 -6.69 -27.30
N GLY A 144 -10.97 -6.65 -26.10
CA GLY A 144 -11.47 -7.84 -25.42
C GLY A 144 -10.36 -8.65 -24.75
N ALA A 145 -9.24 -8.02 -24.41
CA ALA A 145 -8.16 -8.63 -23.65
C ALA A 145 -8.53 -8.66 -22.15
N GLU A 146 -9.26 -9.70 -21.71
CA GLU A 146 -9.80 -9.81 -20.36
C GLU A 146 -8.71 -9.73 -19.27
N ASP A 147 -7.62 -10.50 -19.41
CA ASP A 147 -6.54 -10.53 -18.41
C ASP A 147 -5.87 -9.16 -18.21
N LEU A 148 -5.56 -8.48 -19.32
CA LEU A 148 -4.97 -7.13 -19.27
C LEU A 148 -5.98 -6.12 -18.72
N SER A 149 -7.25 -6.23 -19.10
CA SER A 149 -8.31 -5.33 -18.63
C SER A 149 -8.52 -5.47 -17.12
N ASP A 150 -8.60 -6.69 -16.60
CA ASP A 150 -8.79 -6.95 -15.18
C ASP A 150 -7.59 -6.48 -14.34
N GLN A 151 -6.37 -6.69 -14.83
CA GLN A 151 -5.19 -6.24 -14.12
C GLN A 151 -5.05 -4.71 -14.13
N SER A 152 -5.31 -4.09 -15.28
CA SER A 152 -5.32 -2.62 -15.41
C SER A 152 -6.41 -1.99 -14.55
N LYS A 153 -7.58 -2.63 -14.49
CA LYS A 153 -8.68 -2.23 -13.62
C LYS A 153 -8.24 -2.25 -12.15
N LYS A 154 -7.68 -3.37 -11.67
CA LYS A 154 -7.21 -3.48 -10.27
C LYS A 154 -6.20 -2.39 -9.92
N TYR A 155 -5.24 -2.14 -10.80
CA TYR A 155 -4.24 -1.08 -10.61
C TYR A 155 -4.89 0.31 -10.55
N LEU A 156 -5.78 0.62 -11.50
CA LEU A 156 -6.53 1.88 -11.54
C LEU A 156 -7.28 2.14 -10.23
N TYR A 157 -7.98 1.14 -9.69
CA TYR A 157 -8.72 1.28 -8.43
C TYR A 157 -7.81 1.49 -7.21
N GLN A 158 -6.67 0.80 -7.17
CA GLN A 158 -5.70 0.90 -6.07
C GLN A 158 -4.95 2.24 -6.06
N HIS A 159 -4.58 2.75 -7.23
CA HIS A 159 -3.79 3.98 -7.39
C HIS A 159 -4.63 5.20 -7.80
N PHE A 160 -5.96 5.12 -7.70
CA PHE A 160 -6.87 6.16 -8.21
C PHE A 160 -6.55 7.56 -7.69
N ALA A 161 -6.11 7.69 -6.44
CA ALA A 161 -5.71 8.98 -5.88
C ALA A 161 -4.62 9.69 -6.72
N GLU A 162 -3.64 8.94 -7.23
CA GLU A 162 -2.58 9.46 -8.11
C GLU A 162 -3.11 9.68 -9.53
N VAL A 163 -3.88 8.72 -10.06
CA VAL A 163 -4.47 8.80 -11.41
C VAL A 163 -5.36 10.04 -11.56
N SER A 164 -6.10 10.41 -10.50
CA SER A 164 -6.99 11.59 -10.50
C SER A 164 -6.27 12.92 -10.71
N LEU A 165 -4.94 12.97 -10.58
CA LEU A 165 -4.12 14.16 -10.78
C LEU A 165 -3.67 14.32 -12.25
N HIS A 166 -3.62 13.24 -13.02
CA HIS A 166 -3.17 13.24 -14.40
C HIS A 166 -4.25 13.74 -15.37
N GLU A 167 -3.83 14.22 -16.54
CA GLU A 167 -4.73 14.80 -17.55
C GLU A 167 -5.50 13.75 -18.36
N GLU A 168 -5.00 12.51 -18.46
CA GLU A 168 -5.64 11.42 -19.22
C GLU A 168 -7.09 11.17 -18.77
N ILE A 169 -7.38 11.34 -17.47
CA ILE A 169 -8.74 11.20 -16.91
C ILE A 169 -9.71 12.26 -17.46
N LEU A 170 -9.21 13.40 -17.92
CA LEU A 170 -10.00 14.50 -18.49
C LEU A 170 -10.45 14.22 -19.93
N GLU A 171 -9.79 13.29 -20.62
CA GLU A 171 -10.07 12.94 -22.01
C GLU A 171 -11.14 11.84 -22.15
N ILE A 172 -11.47 11.14 -21.06
CA ILE A 172 -12.48 10.07 -21.03
C ILE A 172 -13.87 10.57 -21.47
N GLU A 173 -14.61 9.71 -22.16
CA GLU A 173 -16.03 9.87 -22.46
C GLU A 173 -16.95 9.85 -21.21
N VAL A 174 -18.10 10.52 -21.32
CA VAL A 174 -19.06 10.71 -20.21
C VAL A 174 -19.50 9.37 -19.60
N HIS A 175 -19.83 8.39 -20.43
CA HIS A 175 -20.38 7.09 -20.00
C HIS A 175 -19.36 6.26 -19.19
N GLN A 176 -18.10 6.34 -19.59
CA GLN A 176 -16.96 5.71 -18.93
C GLN A 176 -16.69 6.40 -17.59
N PHE A 177 -16.68 7.73 -17.58
CA PHE A 177 -16.46 8.53 -16.36
C PHE A 177 -17.57 8.34 -15.31
N LEU A 178 -18.83 8.29 -15.73
CA LEU A 178 -19.97 7.97 -14.84
C LEU A 178 -19.83 6.59 -14.20
N THR A 179 -19.44 5.58 -14.98
CA THR A 179 -19.23 4.21 -14.48
C THR A 179 -18.10 4.18 -13.45
N LEU A 180 -17.05 4.96 -13.67
CA LEU A 180 -15.92 5.09 -12.77
C LEU A 180 -16.33 5.76 -11.45
N ILE A 181 -17.01 6.90 -11.47
CA ILE A 181 -17.39 7.62 -10.23
C ILE A 181 -18.40 6.86 -9.39
N LYS A 182 -19.30 6.12 -10.04
CA LYS A 182 -20.34 5.30 -9.39
C LYS A 182 -19.76 4.13 -8.57
N SER A 183 -18.53 3.72 -8.87
CA SER A 183 -17.92 2.56 -8.22
C SER A 183 -17.44 2.88 -6.79
N ASP A 184 -17.72 1.95 -5.88
CA ASP A 184 -17.38 2.06 -4.46
C ASP A 184 -15.92 1.63 -4.18
N ASP A 185 -15.31 0.89 -5.10
CA ASP A 185 -13.98 0.27 -4.97
C ASP A 185 -12.80 1.26 -5.13
N LEU A 186 -13.08 2.55 -5.33
CA LEU A 186 -12.05 3.58 -5.54
C LEU A 186 -11.26 3.86 -4.26
N ASN A 187 -9.93 3.71 -4.32
CA ASN A 187 -9.04 4.01 -3.21
C ASN A 187 -8.82 5.51 -3.04
N ILE A 188 -9.78 6.18 -2.41
CA ILE A 188 -9.77 7.62 -2.16
C ILE A 188 -10.09 7.88 -0.69
N SER A 189 -9.27 8.70 -0.04
CA SER A 189 -9.44 9.03 1.38
C SER A 189 -10.48 10.11 1.66
N ARG A 190 -10.78 10.96 0.67
CA ARG A 190 -11.72 12.08 0.78
C ARG A 190 -12.59 12.25 -0.46
N GLU A 191 -13.89 12.40 -0.25
CA GLU A 191 -14.83 12.69 -1.33
C GLU A 191 -14.56 14.05 -2.02
N GLU A 192 -13.87 14.97 -1.32
CA GLU A 192 -13.39 16.25 -1.85
C GLU A 192 -12.58 16.09 -3.14
N SER A 193 -11.74 15.06 -3.23
CA SER A 193 -10.90 14.78 -4.39
C SER A 193 -11.72 14.38 -5.62
N ILE A 194 -12.85 13.67 -5.44
CA ILE A 194 -13.76 13.32 -6.54
C ILE A 194 -14.54 14.55 -6.99
N LEU A 195 -15.03 15.36 -6.06
CA LEU A 195 -15.73 16.58 -6.41
C LEU A 195 -14.82 17.52 -7.22
N ASP A 196 -13.56 17.69 -6.80
CA ASP A 196 -12.57 18.45 -7.55
C ASP A 196 -12.31 17.86 -8.94
N LEU A 197 -12.16 16.53 -9.04
CA LEU A 197 -11.99 15.83 -10.31
C LEU A 197 -13.17 16.04 -11.26
N VAL A 198 -14.41 15.91 -10.78
CA VAL A 198 -15.63 16.15 -11.57
C VAL A 198 -15.64 17.58 -12.11
N LEU A 199 -15.28 18.55 -11.27
CA LEU A 199 -15.23 19.95 -11.67
C LEU A 199 -14.12 20.22 -12.69
N ARG A 200 -12.94 19.60 -12.55
CA ARG A 200 -11.87 19.67 -13.56
C ARG A 200 -12.30 19.06 -14.89
N TRP A 201 -12.95 17.90 -14.86
CA TRP A 201 -13.43 17.21 -16.06
C TRP A 201 -14.49 18.01 -16.83
N VAL A 202 -15.45 18.62 -16.12
CA VAL A 202 -16.47 19.48 -16.74
C VAL A 202 -15.86 20.79 -17.26
N ASN A 203 -14.91 21.39 -16.53
CA ASN A 203 -14.25 22.62 -16.97
C ASN A 203 -13.38 22.45 -18.23
N HIS A 204 -12.89 21.23 -18.50
CA HIS A 204 -12.08 20.93 -19.69
C HIS A 204 -12.89 21.07 -21.00
N ASN A 205 -14.15 20.63 -21.03
CA ASN A 205 -15.02 20.78 -22.21
C ASN A 205 -16.42 21.25 -21.80
N LYS A 206 -16.56 22.57 -21.65
CA LYS A 206 -17.73 23.22 -21.05
C LYS A 206 -19.01 23.07 -21.85
N GLU A 207 -18.92 23.03 -23.18
CA GLU A 207 -20.10 23.05 -24.05
C GLU A 207 -20.85 21.72 -24.05
N LEU A 208 -20.12 20.60 -24.14
CA LEU A 208 -20.73 19.26 -24.21
C LEU A 208 -20.95 18.62 -22.83
N ARG A 209 -20.17 19.01 -21.81
CA ARG A 209 -20.18 18.32 -20.50
C ARG A 209 -21.05 19.01 -19.45
N ALA A 210 -21.53 20.23 -19.70
CA ALA A 210 -22.38 20.97 -18.76
C ALA A 210 -23.70 20.23 -18.47
N GLU A 211 -24.31 19.60 -19.46
CA GLU A 211 -25.58 18.86 -19.30
C GLU A 211 -25.43 17.63 -18.38
N HIS A 212 -24.25 17.02 -18.35
CA HIS A 212 -23.97 15.83 -17.54
C HIS A 212 -23.53 16.14 -16.10
N LEU A 213 -23.33 17.43 -15.77
CA LEU A 213 -22.87 17.86 -14.44
C LEU A 213 -23.85 17.42 -13.34
N VAL A 214 -25.16 17.54 -13.58
CA VAL A 214 -26.20 17.16 -12.61
C VAL A 214 -26.16 15.66 -12.33
N GLU A 215 -25.96 14.83 -13.35
CA GLU A 215 -25.87 13.37 -13.20
C GLU A 215 -24.61 12.96 -12.44
N LEU A 216 -23.48 13.61 -12.73
CA LEU A 216 -22.21 13.38 -12.03
C LEU A 216 -22.29 13.79 -10.56
N LEU A 217 -22.88 14.94 -10.26
CA LEU A 217 -23.05 15.41 -8.88
C LEU A 217 -23.94 14.48 -8.03
N LYS A 218 -24.93 13.81 -8.64
CA LYS A 218 -25.75 12.79 -7.96
C LYS A 218 -24.95 11.54 -7.59
N GLN A 219 -23.86 11.23 -8.30
CA GLN A 219 -22.97 10.12 -7.96
C GLN A 219 -21.91 10.48 -6.90
N VAL A 220 -21.65 11.78 -6.70
CA VAL A 220 -20.73 12.25 -5.64
C VAL A 220 -21.48 12.27 -4.31
N ARG A 221 -20.88 11.66 -3.28
CA ARG A 221 -21.45 11.59 -1.92
C ARG A 221 -21.22 12.91 -1.18
N LEU A 222 -21.91 13.97 -1.61
CA LEU A 222 -21.74 15.34 -1.10
C LEU A 222 -21.91 15.47 0.42
N GLU A 223 -22.62 14.54 1.07
CA GLU A 223 -22.79 14.47 2.52
C GLU A 223 -21.46 14.18 3.27
N LEU A 224 -20.48 13.57 2.60
CA LEU A 224 -19.16 13.25 3.17
C LEU A 224 -18.11 14.34 2.90
N VAL A 225 -18.47 15.41 2.17
CA VAL A 225 -17.58 16.52 1.82
C VAL A 225 -17.58 17.58 2.93
N ASN A 226 -16.42 18.15 3.25
CA ASN A 226 -16.35 19.21 4.26
C ASN A 226 -17.17 20.45 3.82
N PRO A 227 -18.05 20.99 4.69
CA PRO A 227 -18.84 22.18 4.40
C PRO A 227 -18.03 23.41 3.98
N SER A 228 -16.79 23.56 4.45
CA SER A 228 -15.92 24.68 4.06
C SER A 228 -15.45 24.56 2.60
N PHE A 229 -15.04 23.35 2.20
CA PHE A 229 -14.62 23.03 0.84
C PHE A 229 -15.77 23.17 -0.15
N LEU A 230 -16.96 22.66 0.21
CA LEU A 230 -18.14 22.73 -0.65
C LEU A 230 -18.59 24.18 -0.90
N ARG A 231 -18.52 25.06 0.12
CA ARG A 231 -18.74 26.52 -0.06
C ARG A 231 -17.69 27.16 -0.95
N GLN A 232 -16.43 26.74 -0.84
CA GLN A 232 -15.34 27.25 -1.67
C GLN A 232 -15.50 26.82 -3.14
N ALA A 233 -15.87 25.56 -3.37
CA ALA A 233 -16.15 25.01 -4.70
C ALA A 233 -17.32 25.74 -5.38
N LEU A 234 -18.38 26.06 -4.63
CA LEU A 234 -19.52 26.86 -5.13
C LEU A 234 -19.10 28.29 -5.52
N ARG A 235 -18.21 28.93 -4.73
CA ARG A 235 -17.72 30.29 -5.03
C ARG A 235 -16.77 30.33 -6.22
N ARG A 236 -15.96 29.28 -6.41
CA ARG A 236 -14.94 29.22 -7.47
C ARG A 236 -15.54 28.87 -8.83
N ASN A 237 -16.57 28.04 -8.87
CA ASN A 237 -17.16 27.56 -10.12
C ASN A 237 -18.48 28.26 -10.40
N THR A 238 -18.47 29.18 -11.37
CA THR A 238 -19.67 29.90 -11.82
C THR A 238 -20.73 28.95 -12.39
N MET A 239 -20.34 27.79 -12.93
CA MET A 239 -21.27 26.80 -13.49
C MET A 239 -22.23 26.19 -12.47
N LEU A 240 -21.76 25.94 -11.24
CA LEU A 240 -22.60 25.42 -10.16
C LEU A 240 -23.64 26.44 -9.69
N LEU A 241 -23.46 27.72 -10.02
CA LEU A 241 -24.39 28.81 -9.70
C LEU A 241 -25.37 29.11 -10.82
N CYS A 242 -25.08 28.69 -12.05
CA CYS A 242 -25.95 28.91 -13.21
C CYS A 242 -27.12 27.93 -13.26
N ASP A 243 -26.94 26.73 -12.71
CA ASP A 243 -27.95 25.66 -12.78
C ASP A 243 -28.69 25.50 -11.44
N ALA A 244 -30.01 25.63 -11.48
CA ALA A 244 -30.87 25.58 -10.30
C ALA A 244 -30.84 24.19 -9.63
N ASP A 245 -30.75 23.13 -10.44
CA ASP A 245 -30.74 21.75 -9.93
C ASP A 245 -29.44 21.44 -9.16
N CYS A 246 -28.31 21.98 -9.63
CA CYS A 246 -27.03 21.87 -8.95
C CYS A 246 -27.05 22.58 -7.58
N VAL A 247 -27.64 23.78 -7.52
CA VAL A 247 -27.78 24.54 -6.27
C VAL A 247 -28.69 23.81 -5.28
N ASP A 248 -29.79 23.21 -5.74
CA ASP A 248 -30.71 22.45 -4.90
C ASP A 248 -30.07 21.19 -4.32
N ILE A 249 -29.32 20.42 -5.14
CA ILE A 249 -28.57 19.24 -4.67
C ILE A 249 -27.56 19.63 -3.57
N ILE A 250 -26.83 20.74 -3.77
CA ILE A 250 -25.85 21.24 -2.80
C ILE A 250 -26.52 21.74 -1.52
N GLN A 251 -27.64 22.46 -1.62
CA GLN A 251 -28.40 22.92 -0.45
C GLN A 251 -28.98 21.75 0.34
N ASN A 252 -29.43 20.70 -0.34
CA ASN A 252 -29.89 19.47 0.30
C ASN A 252 -28.74 18.76 1.02
N ALA A 253 -27.54 18.70 0.42
CA ALA A 253 -26.35 18.18 1.10
C ALA A 253 -26.00 19.00 2.36
N PHE A 254 -26.07 20.34 2.31
CA PHE A 254 -25.87 21.17 3.51
C PHE A 254 -26.92 20.94 4.61
N LYS A 255 -28.18 20.65 4.23
CA LYS A 255 -29.24 20.30 5.19
C LYS A 255 -28.99 18.90 5.77
N ALA A 256 -28.58 17.93 4.96
CA ALA A 256 -28.23 16.58 5.40
C ALA A 256 -27.05 16.59 6.38
N ILE A 257 -25.99 17.36 6.11
CA ILE A 257 -24.84 17.48 7.04
C ILE A 257 -25.25 18.06 8.41
N LYS A 258 -26.25 18.95 8.44
CA LYS A 258 -26.75 19.57 9.69
C LYS A 258 -27.73 18.70 10.47
N THR A 259 -28.36 17.74 9.80
CA THR A 259 -29.40 16.90 10.39
C THR A 259 -28.80 15.50 10.54
N PRO A 260 -28.48 15.03 11.75
CA PRO A 260 -27.90 13.70 11.94
C PRO A 260 -28.99 12.65 11.75
N GLN A 261 -29.45 12.46 10.52
CA GLN A 261 -30.26 11.31 10.15
C GLN A 261 -29.34 10.23 9.60
N GLN A 262 -29.47 9.05 10.19
CA GLN A 262 -28.77 7.83 9.85
C GLN A 262 -29.13 7.40 8.42
N HIS A 263 -28.48 7.95 7.42
CA HIS A 263 -28.35 7.31 6.13
C HIS A 263 -26.93 6.77 6.05
N SER A 264 -26.81 5.45 6.16
CA SER A 264 -25.56 4.73 5.97
C SER A 264 -25.20 4.81 4.49
N LEU A 265 -24.65 5.94 4.07
CA LEU A 265 -23.95 5.99 2.80
C LEU A 265 -22.82 4.97 2.87
N ASN A 266 -22.72 4.11 1.88
CA ASN A 266 -21.54 3.26 1.74
C ASN A 266 -20.32 4.18 1.69
N LEU A 267 -19.24 3.80 2.35
CA LEU A 267 -17.97 4.49 2.25
C LEU A 267 -17.25 4.00 0.98
N ARG A 268 -16.32 4.78 0.42
CA ARG A 268 -15.46 4.26 -0.66
C ARG A 268 -14.38 3.39 -0.04
N TYR A 269 -13.79 2.48 -0.80
CA TYR A 269 -12.73 1.58 -0.31
C TYR A 269 -11.62 2.32 0.46
N GLY A 270 -11.17 3.48 -0.03
CA GLY A 270 -10.15 4.29 0.67
C GLY A 270 -10.63 5.06 1.91
N MET A 271 -11.94 5.06 2.20
CA MET A 271 -12.56 5.72 3.36
C MET A 271 -12.92 4.73 4.49
N GLU A 272 -12.88 3.43 4.22
CA GLU A 272 -13.14 2.40 5.23
C GLU A 272 -11.90 2.19 6.10
N THR A 273 -11.91 2.74 7.31
CA THR A 273 -10.89 2.43 8.32
C THR A 273 -11.28 1.16 9.05
N THR A 274 -10.67 0.03 8.70
CA THR A 274 -10.83 -1.22 9.47
C THR A 274 -9.82 -1.25 10.61
N SER A 275 -10.30 -1.52 11.83
CA SER A 275 -9.44 -1.69 13.00
C SER A 275 -8.97 -3.15 13.04
N LEU A 276 -7.70 -3.38 12.74
CA LEU A 276 -7.09 -4.71 12.73
C LEU A 276 -6.29 -4.95 14.02
N LEU A 277 -6.34 -6.18 14.54
CA LEU A 277 -5.47 -6.65 15.60
C LEU A 277 -4.17 -7.15 15.00
N LEU A 278 -3.08 -6.40 15.21
CA LEU A 278 -1.75 -6.78 14.77
C LEU A 278 -1.08 -7.70 15.79
N CYS A 279 -0.68 -8.89 15.36
CA CYS A 279 0.08 -9.85 16.14
C CYS A 279 1.43 -10.11 15.48
N ILE A 280 2.50 -9.68 16.12
CA ILE A 280 3.89 -9.94 15.68
C ILE A 280 4.47 -10.97 16.63
N GLY A 281 4.57 -12.21 16.16
CA GLY A 281 5.07 -13.32 16.95
C GLY A 281 6.60 -13.41 16.91
N ASN A 282 7.21 -13.82 18.03
CA ASN A 282 8.57 -14.33 18.04
C ASN A 282 8.51 -15.86 18.18
N ASN A 283 8.99 -16.59 17.18
CA ASN A 283 9.43 -17.94 17.44
C ASN A 283 10.47 -18.32 16.40
N SER A 284 11.71 -18.46 16.85
CA SER A 284 12.78 -19.15 16.12
C SER A 284 12.44 -20.62 15.78
N SER A 285 11.24 -21.08 16.16
CA SER A 285 10.71 -22.42 15.91
C SER A 285 9.32 -22.44 15.24
N GLY A 286 8.81 -21.29 14.76
CA GLY A 286 7.50 -21.18 14.08
C GLY A 286 6.29 -21.68 14.90
N ILE A 287 5.08 -21.49 14.38
CA ILE A 287 3.90 -22.23 14.83
C ILE A 287 3.86 -23.52 14.02
N ARG A 288 3.79 -24.68 14.70
CA ARG A 288 3.79 -25.98 14.05
C ARG A 288 2.48 -26.20 13.29
N SER A 289 2.45 -25.93 11.99
CA SER A 289 1.34 -26.33 11.12
C SER A 289 1.23 -27.86 11.08
N ARG A 290 0.01 -28.39 10.91
CA ARG A 290 -0.24 -29.84 10.70
C ARG A 290 0.58 -30.43 9.54
N HIS A 291 1.07 -29.57 8.63
CA HIS A 291 1.92 -29.93 7.50
C HIS A 291 3.38 -29.46 7.65
N ARG A 292 4.07 -29.75 8.76
CA ARG A 292 5.55 -29.76 8.94
C ARG A 292 6.40 -28.59 8.36
N SER A 293 5.80 -27.48 7.94
CA SER A 293 6.49 -26.29 7.44
C SER A 293 6.40 -25.19 8.51
N TYR A 294 7.55 -24.59 8.81
CA TYR A 294 7.67 -23.46 9.72
C TYR A 294 7.15 -22.22 8.99
N GLY A 295 5.98 -21.70 9.40
CA GLY A 295 5.41 -20.49 8.82
C GLY A 295 5.89 -19.23 9.54
N ASP A 296 6.30 -18.23 8.76
CA ASP A 296 6.48 -16.84 9.21
C ASP A 296 5.14 -16.33 9.76
N ALA A 297 5.07 -15.96 11.04
CA ALA A 297 3.78 -15.76 11.73
C ALA A 297 3.63 -14.37 12.35
N SER A 298 3.71 -13.34 11.52
CA SER A 298 3.13 -12.04 11.82
C SER A 298 1.82 -11.93 11.05
N PHE A 299 0.72 -11.58 11.74
CA PHE A 299 -0.61 -11.52 11.12
C PHE A 299 -1.44 -10.37 11.68
N CYS A 300 -2.35 -9.86 10.85
CA CYS A 300 -3.39 -8.91 11.21
C CYS A 300 -4.73 -9.65 11.22
N TYR A 301 -5.45 -9.59 12.33
CA TYR A 301 -6.77 -10.20 12.45
C TYR A 301 -7.84 -9.11 12.44
N ASP A 302 -8.79 -9.23 11.51
CA ASP A 302 -9.99 -8.40 11.51
C ASP A 302 -11.06 -9.02 12.41
N PRO A 303 -11.43 -8.40 13.54
CA PRO A 303 -12.47 -8.92 14.41
C PRO A 303 -13.88 -8.89 13.78
N VAL A 304 -14.11 -8.03 12.79
CA VAL A 304 -15.43 -7.86 12.14
C VAL A 304 -15.63 -8.92 11.07
N SER A 305 -14.71 -9.00 10.08
CA SER A 305 -14.81 -10.00 9.02
C SER A 305 -14.33 -11.39 9.43
N ARG A 306 -13.66 -11.50 10.60
CA ARG A 306 -12.99 -12.71 11.10
C ARG A 306 -11.93 -13.26 10.15
N LYS A 307 -11.41 -12.42 9.25
CA LYS A 307 -10.33 -12.78 8.32
C LYS A 307 -8.98 -12.48 8.94
N THR A 308 -8.03 -13.34 8.63
CA THR A 308 -6.64 -13.18 9.03
C THR A 308 -5.81 -12.84 7.79
N TYR A 309 -5.11 -11.72 7.84
CA TYR A 309 -4.16 -11.27 6.84
C TYR A 309 -2.75 -11.55 7.33
N PHE A 310 -1.87 -12.07 6.49
CA PHE A 310 -0.49 -12.38 6.86
C PHE A 310 0.42 -11.25 6.38
N ILE A 311 1.35 -10.82 7.24
CA ILE A 311 2.39 -9.86 6.89
C ILE A 311 3.75 -10.54 6.97
N SER A 312 4.70 -10.07 6.16
CA SER A 312 6.08 -10.56 6.22
C SER A 312 6.63 -10.38 7.63
N SER A 313 7.23 -11.42 8.19
CA SER A 313 7.85 -11.30 9.52
C SER A 313 9.19 -10.56 9.44
N PRO A 314 9.61 -9.87 10.51
CA PRO A 314 10.95 -9.26 10.57
C PRO A 314 12.02 -10.31 10.26
N LYS A 315 13.06 -9.96 9.48
CA LYS A 315 14.14 -10.89 9.16
C LYS A 315 14.97 -11.21 10.41
N TYR A 316 14.71 -12.36 11.03
CA TYR A 316 15.46 -12.85 12.17
C TYR A 316 16.82 -13.41 11.74
N GLY A 317 17.91 -12.94 12.34
CA GLY A 317 19.26 -13.48 12.11
C GLY A 317 20.24 -12.64 11.28
N GLU A 318 19.78 -11.61 10.57
CA GLU A 318 20.65 -10.61 9.89
C GLU A 318 20.93 -9.37 10.75
N GLY A 319 20.25 -9.21 11.90
CA GLY A 319 20.45 -8.11 12.84
C GLY A 319 19.53 -8.20 14.06
N LEU A 320 18.24 -8.46 13.83
CA LEU A 320 17.23 -8.59 14.90
C LEU A 320 17.21 -10.02 15.49
N GLY A 321 17.41 -10.13 16.80
CA GLY A 321 17.37 -11.38 17.56
C GLY A 321 15.99 -11.69 18.12
N THR A 322 15.45 -10.76 18.90
CA THR A 322 14.15 -10.92 19.57
C THR A 322 13.37 -9.62 19.50
N VAL A 323 12.16 -9.67 18.96
CA VAL A 323 11.20 -8.54 19.04
C VAL A 323 10.74 -8.43 20.49
N CYS A 324 10.96 -7.25 21.10
CA CYS A 324 10.60 -7.00 22.49
C CYS A 324 9.30 -6.20 22.60
N THR A 325 9.09 -5.25 21.69
CA THR A 325 7.93 -4.36 21.70
C THR A 325 7.67 -3.81 20.30
N GLY A 326 6.43 -3.43 20.02
CA GLY A 326 6.02 -2.82 18.76
C GLY A 326 4.97 -1.75 18.99
N VAL A 327 4.96 -0.75 18.13
CA VAL A 327 4.04 0.38 18.17
C VAL A 327 3.53 0.66 16.77
N VAL A 328 2.25 1.01 16.66
CA VAL A 328 1.66 1.52 15.42
C VAL A 328 1.56 3.04 15.55
N MET A 329 2.13 3.75 14.58
CA MET A 329 2.07 5.22 14.53
C MET A 329 0.73 5.71 13.98
N GLU A 330 0.42 6.99 14.12
CA GLU A 330 -0.83 7.61 13.62
C GLU A 330 -1.01 7.47 12.10
N ASN A 331 0.07 7.35 11.35
CA ASN A 331 0.06 7.15 9.90
C ASN A 331 -0.01 5.66 9.49
N ASN A 332 -0.46 4.77 10.38
CA ASN A 332 -0.49 3.31 10.21
C ASN A 332 0.89 2.66 9.96
N THR A 333 1.99 3.36 10.22
CA THR A 333 3.33 2.77 10.13
C THR A 333 3.54 1.83 11.31
N ILE A 334 3.86 0.58 11.01
CA ILE A 334 4.21 -0.43 12.01
C ILE A 334 5.70 -0.31 12.31
N ILE A 335 6.01 -0.09 13.59
CA ILE A 335 7.38 -0.02 14.09
C ILE A 335 7.59 -1.11 15.12
N VAL A 336 8.70 -1.81 14.99
CA VAL A 336 9.09 -2.90 15.87
C VAL A 336 10.47 -2.62 16.43
N ALA A 337 10.61 -2.74 17.75
CA ALA A 337 11.88 -2.64 18.43
C ALA A 337 12.27 -4.00 19.02
N GLY A 338 13.53 -4.38 18.84
CA GLY A 338 14.05 -5.62 19.36
C GLY A 338 15.53 -5.56 19.68
N GLU A 339 15.99 -6.60 20.35
CA GLU A 339 17.39 -6.77 20.68
C GLU A 339 18.16 -7.24 19.45
N ALA A 340 19.30 -6.58 19.16
CA ALA A 340 20.22 -7.06 18.15
C ALA A 340 20.82 -8.40 18.59
N SER A 341 20.68 -9.45 17.79
CA SER A 341 21.44 -10.69 18.04
C SER A 341 22.88 -10.45 17.65
N ALA A 342 23.81 -10.62 18.60
CA ALA A 342 25.23 -10.62 18.27
C ALA A 342 25.48 -11.67 17.18
N SER A 343 26.00 -11.23 16.02
CA SER A 343 26.47 -12.15 14.99
C SER A 343 27.44 -13.13 15.66
N LYS A 344 27.32 -14.43 15.38
CA LYS A 344 28.18 -15.46 15.97
C LYS A 344 29.67 -15.27 15.65
N LEU A 345 30.03 -14.31 14.79
CA LEU A 345 31.38 -14.05 14.27
C LEU A 345 32.07 -12.79 14.81
N SER A 346 31.38 -11.87 15.52
CA SER A 346 32.03 -10.64 16.01
C SER A 346 32.54 -10.77 17.45
N ARG A 347 33.86 -10.65 17.64
CA ARG A 347 34.54 -10.65 18.97
C ARG A 347 34.14 -9.48 19.88
N GLN A 348 33.39 -8.49 19.41
CA GLN A 348 32.81 -7.42 20.22
C GLN A 348 31.31 -7.67 20.45
N LYS A 349 30.92 -7.82 21.72
CA LYS A 349 29.53 -8.04 22.17
C LYS A 349 28.80 -6.71 22.45
N ASN A 350 28.72 -5.81 21.46
CA ASN A 350 27.87 -4.63 21.61
C ASN A 350 26.44 -5.04 21.25
N LYS A 351 25.64 -5.34 22.28
CA LYS A 351 24.20 -5.49 22.14
C LYS A 351 23.63 -4.09 21.99
N ASN A 352 22.77 -3.82 21.00
CA ASN A 352 22.04 -2.56 20.86
C ASN A 352 20.55 -2.87 20.65
N VAL A 353 19.68 -1.86 20.81
CA VAL A 353 18.28 -1.97 20.41
C VAL A 353 18.16 -1.53 18.96
N GLU A 354 17.63 -2.39 18.10
CA GLU A 354 17.35 -2.04 16.70
C GLU A 354 15.86 -1.81 16.51
N ILE A 355 15.54 -0.75 15.76
CA ILE A 355 14.17 -0.36 15.44
C ILE A 355 13.97 -0.52 13.95
N TYR A 356 12.96 -1.31 13.56
CA TYR A 356 12.60 -1.58 12.18
C TYR A 356 11.23 -1.00 11.86
N ARG A 357 11.09 -0.50 10.63
CA ARG A 357 9.85 0.01 10.03
C ARG A 357 9.36 -0.96 8.98
N TYR A 358 8.05 -1.23 8.98
CA TYR A 358 7.42 -2.01 7.93
C TYR A 358 7.05 -1.12 6.73
N HIS A 359 7.43 -1.53 5.53
CA HIS A 359 6.99 -0.92 4.27
C HIS A 359 6.00 -1.83 3.55
N ASP A 360 4.86 -1.23 3.17
CA ASP A 360 3.81 -1.87 2.38
C ASP A 360 3.77 -1.36 0.92
N ARG A 361 4.51 -0.30 0.60
CA ARG A 361 4.54 0.29 -0.75
C ARG A 361 5.48 -0.50 -1.67
N GLY A 362 4.91 -1.41 -2.47
CA GLY A 362 5.61 -2.16 -3.52
C GLY A 362 6.02 -3.56 -3.07
N ASN A 363 7.18 -3.68 -2.41
CA ASN A 363 7.62 -4.93 -1.79
C ASN A 363 7.34 -4.87 -0.28
N GLN A 364 6.76 -5.93 0.27
CA GLN A 364 6.60 -6.07 1.72
C GLN A 364 7.95 -6.37 2.34
N PHE A 365 8.60 -5.37 2.94
CA PHE A 365 9.89 -5.55 3.60
C PHE A 365 10.02 -4.73 4.88
N TRP A 366 10.95 -5.17 5.71
CA TRP A 366 11.35 -4.47 6.94
C TRP A 366 12.62 -3.68 6.67
N GLU A 367 12.56 -2.38 6.92
CA GLU A 367 13.71 -1.47 6.83
C GLU A 367 14.24 -1.16 8.23
N LYS A 368 15.55 -1.16 8.41
CA LYS A 368 16.19 -0.70 9.65
C LYS A 368 16.08 0.83 9.71
N LEU A 369 15.34 1.33 10.70
CA LEU A 369 15.11 2.77 10.87
C LEU A 369 16.24 3.41 11.68
N CYS A 370 16.51 2.89 12.88
CA CYS A 370 17.56 3.44 13.73
C CYS A 370 18.08 2.41 14.76
N THR A 371 19.16 2.79 15.46
CA THR A 371 19.73 2.01 16.56
C THR A 371 19.73 2.86 17.83
N ALA A 372 19.32 2.29 18.95
CA ALA A 372 19.35 2.91 20.27
C ALA A 372 20.33 2.20 21.21
N GLU A 373 20.68 2.87 22.30
CA GLU A 373 21.49 2.29 23.37
C GLU A 373 20.84 1.00 23.92
N PHE A 374 21.68 0.05 24.33
CA PHE A 374 21.21 -1.21 24.88
C PHE A 374 20.33 -1.03 26.12
N ARG A 375 19.10 -1.54 26.04
CA ARG A 375 18.17 -1.64 27.17
C ARG A 375 17.43 -2.96 27.08
N GLU A 376 17.29 -3.64 28.20
CA GLU A 376 16.39 -4.79 28.35
C GLU A 376 15.09 -4.30 29.02
N LEU A 377 13.95 -4.94 28.73
CA LEU A 377 12.68 -4.67 29.43
C LEU A 377 12.20 -3.21 29.39
N TYR A 378 12.58 -2.47 28.35
CA TYR A 378 12.10 -1.12 28.05
C TYR A 378 10.70 -1.16 27.44
N ALA A 379 10.00 -0.03 27.47
CA ALA A 379 8.75 0.15 26.75
C ALA A 379 8.93 1.18 25.62
N LEU A 380 8.20 0.97 24.54
CA LEU A 380 8.17 1.88 23.39
C LEU A 380 6.80 2.56 23.32
N GLY A 381 6.80 3.88 23.16
CA GLY A 381 5.60 4.66 22.89
C GLY A 381 5.76 5.50 21.63
N SER A 382 4.65 5.86 21.00
CA SER A 382 4.61 6.81 19.90
C SER A 382 3.68 7.97 20.23
N ILE A 383 4.07 9.18 19.84
CA ILE A 383 3.17 10.34 19.80
C ILE A 383 3.37 11.00 18.43
N HIS A 384 2.30 11.16 17.64
CA HIS A 384 2.40 11.62 16.26
C HIS A 384 3.43 10.82 15.44
N ASN A 385 4.54 11.45 15.05
CA ASN A 385 5.63 10.87 14.27
C ASN A 385 6.94 10.67 15.08
N ASP A 386 6.88 10.81 16.40
CA ASP A 386 8.03 10.68 17.29
C ASP A 386 7.94 9.38 18.11
N LEU A 387 9.08 8.69 18.26
CA LEU A 387 9.22 7.49 19.07
C LEU A 387 9.84 7.82 20.43
N TYR A 388 9.39 7.13 21.47
CA TYR A 388 9.87 7.30 22.83
C TYR A 388 10.28 5.95 23.40
N VAL A 389 11.56 5.80 23.69
CA VAL A 389 12.12 4.64 24.41
C VAL A 389 12.20 5.01 25.89
N ILE A 390 11.38 4.36 26.70
CA ILE A 390 11.19 4.71 28.10
C ILE A 390 11.74 3.61 29.00
N GLY A 391 12.59 4.01 29.95
CA GLY A 391 13.08 3.19 31.05
C GLY A 391 13.77 1.90 30.60
N GLY A 392 13.66 0.85 31.42
CA GLY A 392 14.28 -0.45 31.19
C GLY A 392 15.52 -0.67 32.05
N GLN A 393 16.31 -1.68 31.68
CA GLN A 393 17.46 -2.17 32.43
C GLN A 393 18.71 -2.06 31.56
N MET A 394 19.71 -1.32 32.03
CA MET A 394 20.98 -1.10 31.34
C MET A 394 22.09 -1.90 32.01
N LYS A 395 23.00 -2.45 31.22
CA LYS A 395 24.17 -3.18 31.72
C LYS A 395 25.36 -2.23 31.84
N ILE A 396 25.71 -1.82 33.05
CA ILE A 396 26.85 -0.95 33.33
C ILE A 396 27.86 -1.73 34.18
N LYS A 397 29.11 -1.83 33.72
CA LYS A 397 30.23 -2.48 34.46
C LYS A 397 29.87 -3.85 35.06
N ASN A 398 29.16 -4.68 34.28
CA ASN A 398 28.72 -6.04 34.65
C ASN A 398 27.58 -6.12 35.69
N GLN A 399 26.97 -5.01 36.06
CA GLN A 399 25.74 -4.95 36.86
C GLN A 399 24.58 -4.46 36.00
N TYR A 400 23.37 -4.93 36.31
CA TYR A 400 22.16 -4.46 35.67
C TYR A 400 21.49 -3.40 36.55
N LEU A 401 21.33 -2.20 36.02
CA LEU A 401 20.72 -1.07 36.71
C LEU A 401 19.43 -0.68 35.98
N ILE A 402 18.37 -0.48 36.75
CA ILE A 402 17.10 0.05 36.23
C ILE A 402 17.32 1.53 35.95
N THR A 403 16.94 1.99 34.77
CA THR A 403 17.13 3.38 34.36
C THR A 403 15.83 4.17 34.42
N ASN A 404 15.94 5.49 34.60
CA ASN A 404 14.86 6.45 34.41
C ASN A 404 15.02 7.25 33.11
N CYS A 405 15.96 6.88 32.24
CA CYS A 405 16.18 7.56 30.97
C CYS A 405 14.97 7.42 30.03
N VAL A 406 14.68 8.52 29.34
CA VAL A 406 13.70 8.56 28.26
C VAL A 406 14.37 9.21 27.07
N ASP A 407 14.48 8.48 25.97
CA ASP A 407 15.02 9.03 24.74
C ASP A 407 13.90 9.12 23.69
N LYS A 408 13.81 10.30 23.10
CA LYS A 408 12.92 10.62 22.00
C LYS A 408 13.69 10.49 20.70
N TYR A 409 13.15 9.77 19.73
CA TYR A 409 13.65 9.74 18.37
C TYR A 409 12.66 10.44 17.45
N SER A 410 13.15 11.45 16.74
CA SER A 410 12.35 12.16 15.75
C SER A 410 12.64 11.62 14.36
N VAL A 411 11.65 10.94 13.77
CA VAL A 411 11.77 10.27 12.46
C VAL A 411 12.11 11.28 11.34
N GLU A 412 11.60 12.51 11.43
CA GLU A 412 11.86 13.56 10.44
C GLU A 412 13.30 14.08 10.45
N ARG A 413 13.94 14.07 11.62
CA ARG A 413 15.27 14.66 11.82
C ARG A 413 16.37 13.61 11.96
N ASP A 414 15.99 12.32 11.93
CA ASP A 414 16.84 11.16 12.16
C ASP A 414 17.82 11.36 13.33
N ASN A 415 17.29 11.78 14.48
CA ASN A 415 18.13 12.08 15.64
C ASN A 415 17.46 11.70 16.96
N TRP A 416 18.30 11.26 17.89
CA TRP A 416 17.94 10.97 19.28
C TRP A 416 18.14 12.20 20.16
N LYS A 417 17.12 12.51 20.96
CA LYS A 417 17.18 13.54 21.98
C LYS A 417 16.73 12.94 23.31
N ARG A 418 17.55 13.09 24.34
CA ARG A 418 17.15 12.77 25.71
C ARG A 418 16.15 13.81 26.21
N VAL A 419 14.99 13.35 26.66
CA VAL A 419 13.91 14.19 27.21
C VAL A 419 13.89 14.09 28.74
N SER A 420 12.95 14.76 29.39
CA SER A 420 12.85 14.73 30.86
C SER A 420 12.83 13.28 31.39
N PRO A 421 13.71 12.95 32.35
CA PRO A 421 13.80 11.59 32.87
C PRO A 421 12.57 11.26 33.71
N LEU A 422 12.24 9.97 33.82
CA LEU A 422 11.16 9.52 34.66
C LEU A 422 11.43 9.95 36.13
N PRO A 423 10.38 10.38 36.86
CA PRO A 423 10.46 10.61 38.30
C PRO A 423 10.86 9.36 39.10
N LEU A 424 10.73 8.18 38.50
CA LEU A 424 11.01 6.88 39.10
C LEU A 424 11.70 5.96 38.08
N GLN A 425 12.70 5.20 38.53
CA GLN A 425 13.38 4.20 37.72
C GLN A 425 12.46 2.98 37.53
N LEU A 426 12.15 2.63 36.28
CA LEU A 426 11.14 1.61 35.95
C LEU A 426 11.59 0.63 34.85
N ALA A 427 11.38 -0.67 35.09
CA ALA A 427 11.54 -1.75 34.10
C ALA A 427 10.27 -2.63 34.03
N CYS A 428 10.02 -3.34 32.92
CA CYS A 428 8.78 -4.14 32.72
C CYS A 428 7.48 -3.34 32.91
N HIS A 429 7.51 -2.04 32.64
CA HIS A 429 6.35 -1.15 32.72
C HIS A 429 5.61 -1.16 31.37
N ALA A 430 4.34 -0.77 31.39
CA ALA A 430 3.55 -0.61 30.17
C ALA A 430 3.47 0.88 29.81
N VAL A 431 3.51 1.17 28.51
CA VAL A 431 3.34 2.51 27.96
C VAL A 431 2.14 2.52 27.05
N VAL A 432 1.32 3.56 27.18
CA VAL A 432 0.14 3.75 26.35
C VAL A 432 -0.03 5.21 25.98
N THR A 433 -0.43 5.46 24.74
CA THR A 433 -0.71 6.81 24.24
C THR A 433 -2.21 7.06 24.30
N LEU A 434 -2.62 8.15 24.95
CA LEU A 434 -4.01 8.60 25.00
C LEU A 434 -4.05 10.12 24.89
N ASN A 435 -4.87 10.65 23.97
CA ASN A 435 -5.05 12.08 23.73
C ASN A 435 -3.72 12.84 23.56
N ASN A 436 -2.81 12.29 22.74
CA ASN A 436 -1.48 12.84 22.43
C ASN A 436 -0.54 12.98 23.64
N LYS A 437 -0.78 12.20 24.69
CA LYS A 437 0.07 12.13 25.89
C LYS A 437 0.43 10.69 26.20
N LEU A 438 1.63 10.47 26.75
CA LEU A 438 2.09 9.14 27.14
C LEU A 438 1.74 8.87 28.60
N TYR A 439 1.25 7.67 28.87
CA TYR A 439 1.00 7.18 30.21
C TYR A 439 1.88 5.96 30.45
N VAL A 440 2.71 6.04 31.49
CA VAL A 440 3.55 4.96 31.98
C VAL A 440 2.87 4.35 33.21
N ILE A 441 2.67 3.05 33.16
CA ILE A 441 1.89 2.31 34.15
C ILE A 441 2.74 1.19 34.72
N GLY A 442 2.78 1.12 36.06
CA GLY A 442 3.36 0.01 36.81
C GLY A 442 4.86 -0.22 36.55
N GLY A 443 5.31 -1.44 36.81
CA GLY A 443 6.69 -1.86 36.58
C GLY A 443 7.51 -2.11 37.84
N TRP A 444 8.74 -2.54 37.63
CA TRP A 444 9.72 -2.90 38.63
C TRP A 444 10.63 -1.72 38.95
N THR A 445 10.79 -1.42 40.23
CA THR A 445 11.58 -0.31 40.76
C THR A 445 12.75 -0.82 41.61
N PRO A 446 13.92 -0.17 41.57
CA PRO A 446 14.99 -0.50 42.50
C PRO A 446 14.60 -0.07 43.92
N GLN A 447 15.01 -0.87 44.92
CA GLN A 447 14.72 -0.64 46.33
C GLN A 447 15.44 0.66 46.78
N MET A 448 14.67 1.67 47.16
CA MET A 448 15.19 2.82 47.91
C MET A 448 14.92 2.59 49.39
N ASP A 449 15.82 3.04 50.26
CA ASP A 449 15.70 2.99 51.72
C ASP A 449 14.51 3.85 52.19
N LEU A 450 13.29 3.37 51.98
CA LEU A 450 12.05 3.93 52.49
C LEU A 450 11.54 3.02 53.62
N PRO A 451 11.06 3.57 54.73
CA PRO A 451 10.61 2.79 55.87
C PRO A 451 9.38 1.93 55.52
N ASP A 452 9.56 0.62 55.62
CA ASP A 452 8.64 -0.46 56.02
C ASP A 452 7.21 -0.61 55.47
N GLU A 453 6.70 0.19 54.51
CA GLU A 453 5.31 0.01 54.05
C GLU A 453 5.09 -0.75 52.73
N GLU A 454 6.11 -0.97 51.87
CA GLU A 454 5.94 -1.77 50.64
C GLU A 454 7.12 -2.76 50.48
N PRO A 455 6.97 -4.04 50.87
CA PRO A 455 8.04 -5.04 50.76
C PRO A 455 8.34 -5.46 49.31
N ASP A 456 7.52 -5.03 48.35
CA ASP A 456 7.61 -5.45 46.96
C ASP A 456 8.21 -4.34 46.09
N ARG A 457 9.21 -4.69 45.28
CA ARG A 457 9.93 -3.82 44.33
C ARG A 457 9.06 -3.33 43.16
N LEU A 458 7.78 -3.07 43.36
CA LEU A 458 6.78 -2.85 42.32
C LEU A 458 6.11 -1.48 42.49
N SER A 459 5.97 -0.75 41.38
CA SER A 459 5.27 0.53 41.38
C SER A 459 3.78 0.34 41.08
N ASN A 460 2.92 1.02 41.83
CA ASN A 460 1.52 1.26 41.48
C ASN A 460 1.28 2.65 40.86
N LYS A 461 2.32 3.47 40.70
CA LYS A 461 2.19 4.86 40.24
C LYS A 461 1.82 4.92 38.76
N LEU A 462 0.93 5.85 38.42
CA LEU A 462 0.58 6.22 37.05
C LEU A 462 1.28 7.53 36.72
N LEU A 463 2.18 7.52 35.73
CA LEU A 463 2.93 8.71 35.31
C LEU A 463 2.43 9.15 33.94
N GLN A 464 2.14 10.44 33.80
CA GLN A 464 1.71 11.03 32.54
C GLN A 464 2.77 12.02 32.05
N TYR A 465 3.19 11.85 30.80
CA TYR A 465 4.11 12.76 30.11
C TYR A 465 3.34 13.72 29.20
N ASP A 466 3.61 15.01 29.36
CA ASP A 466 3.16 16.03 28.42
C ASP A 466 4.32 16.42 27.48
N PRO A 467 4.24 16.08 26.17
CA PRO A 467 5.31 16.39 25.23
C PRO A 467 5.45 17.89 24.95
N SER A 468 4.41 18.71 25.19
CA SER A 468 4.46 20.16 24.95
C SER A 468 5.28 20.91 25.99
N GLN A 469 5.26 20.42 27.23
CA GLN A 469 5.98 21.01 28.37
C GLN A 469 7.26 20.25 28.74
N ASP A 470 7.48 19.07 28.15
CA ASP A 470 8.54 18.13 28.53
C ASP A 470 8.56 17.87 30.05
N GLN A 471 7.40 17.56 30.62
CA GLN A 471 7.23 17.32 32.05
C GLN A 471 6.40 16.07 32.33
N TRP A 472 6.77 15.40 33.43
CA TRP A 472 6.05 14.27 33.99
C TRP A 472 5.15 14.70 35.14
N SER A 473 3.91 14.25 35.12
CA SER A 473 2.91 14.46 36.18
C SER A 473 2.48 13.12 36.77
N VAL A 474 2.39 13.06 38.09
CA VAL A 474 1.89 11.87 38.79
C VAL A 474 0.35 11.94 38.81
N ARG A 475 -0.29 10.88 38.34
CA ARG A 475 -1.76 10.70 38.35
C ARG A 475 -2.16 9.66 39.39
N ALA A 476 -3.46 9.44 39.52
CA ALA A 476 -4.02 8.52 40.51
C ALA A 476 -3.43 7.10 40.35
N SER A 477 -2.72 6.63 41.37
CA SER A 477 -2.10 5.31 41.41
C SER A 477 -3.12 4.18 41.25
N MET A 478 -2.65 3.02 40.77
CA MET A 478 -3.41 1.78 40.74
C MET A 478 -3.66 1.27 42.15
N LYS A 479 -4.77 0.54 42.34
CA LYS A 479 -5.08 -0.08 43.63
C LYS A 479 -4.13 -1.23 43.97
N TYR A 480 -3.59 -1.89 42.95
CA TYR A 480 -2.63 -2.99 43.07
C TYR A 480 -1.44 -2.75 42.14
N SER A 481 -0.24 -2.99 42.64
CA SER A 481 0.98 -2.99 41.84
C SER A 481 0.98 -4.17 40.87
N LYS A 482 1.35 -3.93 39.60
CA LYS A 482 1.42 -4.96 38.54
C LYS A 482 2.75 -4.89 37.81
N TYR A 483 3.23 -6.03 37.32
CA TYR A 483 4.37 -6.16 36.41
C TYR A 483 4.07 -7.21 35.34
N ARG A 484 4.70 -7.12 34.16
CA ARG A 484 4.47 -8.04 33.01
C ARG A 484 2.99 -8.20 32.65
N PHE A 485 2.29 -7.07 32.55
CA PHE A 485 0.89 -6.98 32.14
C PHE A 485 0.78 -6.30 30.77
N SER A 486 -0.38 -6.44 30.13
CA SER A 486 -0.71 -5.78 28.88
C SER A 486 -1.67 -4.62 29.15
N THR A 487 -1.64 -3.59 28.30
CA THR A 487 -2.53 -2.44 28.39
C THR A 487 -3.18 -2.18 27.05
N ALA A 488 -4.45 -1.78 27.07
CA ALA A 488 -5.20 -1.42 25.87
C ALA A 488 -5.99 -0.14 26.11
N VAL A 489 -6.15 0.69 25.08
CA VAL A 489 -7.07 1.84 25.11
C VAL A 489 -8.35 1.45 24.41
N VAL A 490 -9.49 1.61 25.08
CA VAL A 490 -10.82 1.40 24.49
C VAL A 490 -11.72 2.54 24.92
N ASN A 491 -12.40 3.19 23.97
CA ASN A 491 -13.32 4.31 24.22
C ASN A 491 -12.70 5.44 25.08
N SER A 492 -11.46 5.82 24.77
CA SER A 492 -10.69 6.83 25.52
C SER A 492 -10.40 6.48 27.00
N GLU A 493 -10.55 5.21 27.38
CA GLU A 493 -10.19 4.69 28.69
C GLU A 493 -9.03 3.70 28.58
N ILE A 494 -8.15 3.68 29.58
CA ILE A 494 -7.02 2.75 29.65
C ILE A 494 -7.42 1.53 30.47
N TYR A 495 -7.29 0.35 29.86
CA TYR A 495 -7.52 -0.95 30.46
C TYR A 495 -6.19 -1.63 30.74
N VAL A 496 -6.04 -2.18 31.94
CA VAL A 496 -4.86 -2.93 32.38
C VAL A 496 -5.25 -4.40 32.51
N LEU A 497 -4.67 -5.25 31.67
CA LEU A 497 -5.01 -6.68 31.55
C LEU A 497 -3.79 -7.53 31.91
N GLY A 498 -3.96 -8.48 32.82
CA GLY A 498 -2.89 -9.41 33.18
C GLY A 498 -2.99 -9.94 34.60
N PRO A 499 -2.27 -11.03 34.90
CA PRO A 499 -2.34 -11.71 36.19
C PRO A 499 -1.95 -10.73 37.31
N GLY A 500 -2.88 -10.48 38.22
CA GLY A 500 -2.57 -9.75 39.46
C GLY A 500 -1.77 -10.64 40.39
N PHE A 501 -0.70 -10.09 40.98
CA PHE A 501 -0.05 -10.74 42.11
C PHE A 501 -0.94 -10.57 43.35
N ARG A 502 -1.25 -11.68 44.04
CA ARG A 502 -1.91 -11.65 45.36
C ARG A 502 -0.83 -11.46 46.43
N PRO A 503 -1.01 -10.56 47.41
CA PRO A 503 -0.21 -10.58 48.63
C PRO A 503 -0.43 -11.93 49.35
N ALA A 504 0.64 -12.56 49.83
CA ALA A 504 0.56 -13.83 50.53
C ALA A 504 -0.28 -13.69 51.81
N GLY A 505 -1.46 -14.33 51.89
CA GLY A 505 -2.26 -14.36 53.11
C GLY A 505 -3.78 -14.57 53.00
N THR A 506 -4.38 -14.61 51.81
CA THR A 506 -5.83 -14.84 51.66
C THR A 506 -6.17 -16.25 51.16
N PRO A 507 -7.10 -16.99 51.82
CA PRO A 507 -7.40 -18.37 51.47
C PRO A 507 -8.05 -18.49 50.08
N ALA A 508 -7.66 -19.55 49.37
CA ALA A 508 -8.02 -19.82 47.99
C ALA A 508 -9.50 -20.24 47.85
N GLY A 509 -10.39 -19.29 47.64
CA GLY A 509 -11.79 -19.60 47.38
C GLY A 509 -12.59 -18.39 46.93
N GLN A 510 -12.31 -17.89 45.72
CA GLN A 510 -13.22 -17.16 44.83
C GLN A 510 -12.40 -16.57 43.68
N THR A 511 -12.48 -17.21 42.51
CA THR A 511 -12.02 -16.67 41.23
C THR A 511 -13.06 -15.67 40.72
N GLY A 512 -12.72 -14.39 40.72
CA GLY A 512 -13.45 -13.36 40.00
C GLY A 512 -12.51 -12.71 39.00
N ASP A 513 -12.74 -12.94 37.71
CA ASP A 513 -12.14 -12.17 36.62
C ASP A 513 -12.52 -10.70 36.79
N GLY A 514 -11.56 -9.88 37.22
CA GLY A 514 -11.76 -8.44 37.42
C GLY A 514 -11.19 -7.64 36.25
N MET A 515 -12.02 -7.30 35.28
CA MET A 515 -11.75 -6.25 34.30
C MET A 515 -11.85 -4.89 35.01
N GLU A 516 -10.75 -4.14 35.15
CA GLU A 516 -10.76 -2.85 35.86
C GLU A 516 -10.92 -1.68 34.86
N LYS A 517 -12.04 -0.94 34.95
CA LYS A 517 -12.33 0.29 34.18
C LYS A 517 -11.91 1.53 34.97
N ARG A 518 -11.26 2.51 34.32
CA ARG A 518 -11.14 3.87 34.88
C ARG A 518 -11.58 4.93 33.87
N GLN A 519 -12.66 5.64 34.24
CA GLN A 519 -13.13 6.86 33.59
C GLN A 519 -12.16 8.02 33.86
N GLY A 520 -11.67 8.67 32.80
CA GLY A 520 -11.11 10.01 32.91
C GLY A 520 -12.24 11.01 33.15
N LYS A 521 -12.30 11.60 34.34
CA LYS A 521 -13.19 12.75 34.60
C LYS A 521 -12.35 13.99 34.86
N ASP A 522 -12.50 14.95 33.95
CA ASP A 522 -12.11 16.35 34.10
C ASP A 522 -12.96 17.04 35.18
N GLY A 523 -12.32 17.88 36.00
CA GLY A 523 -12.90 19.07 36.63
C GLY A 523 -13.76 18.90 37.91
N PRO A 524 -13.69 19.86 38.87
CA PRO A 524 -14.23 19.70 40.22
C PRO A 524 -15.73 20.04 40.31
N ARG A 525 -16.42 19.39 41.27
CA ARG A 525 -17.32 20.10 42.17
C ARG A 525 -16.46 20.37 43.41
N VAL A 526 -16.06 21.58 43.81
CA VAL A 526 -16.49 22.97 43.57
C VAL A 526 -15.36 23.76 42.94
#